data_AF-A0A9E1UMY1-F1
#
_entry.id   AF-A0A9E1UMY1-F1
#
_cell.length_a   1.000
_cell.length_b   1.000
_cell.length_c   1.000
_cell.angle_alpha   90.00
_cell.angle_beta   90.00
_cell.angle_gamma   90.00
#
_symmetry.space_group_name_H-M   'P 1'
#
loop_
_entity.id
_entity.type
_entity.pdbx_description
1 polymer ?
#
loop_
_entity_poly.entity_id
_entity_poly.type
_entity_poly.pdbx_seq_one_letter_code
_entity_poly.pdbx_strand_id
1 'polypeptide(L)'
;MPQRVLAAVLTMAMGLQAAEIHVAPGMARGDGSVAAPYASLTTARDTARQAIMAGKPATVVLHAGVYYLPETLRLSKEDSGTATRPVIWRAAKGETPILSGGMPVSGWQRHGKLWQTKLPQGSQWAFDQLFV
;
A
#
# COMPACT_ATOMS: atom_id res chain seq x y z
N MET A 1 -65.92 -4.85 -6.93
CA MET A 1 -64.92 -4.00 -6.25
C MET A 1 -63.53 -4.55 -6.57
N PRO A 2 -62.61 -3.80 -7.23
CA PRO A 2 -61.31 -4.35 -7.63
C PRO A 2 -60.25 -4.17 -6.54
N GLN A 3 -59.46 -5.22 -6.26
CA GLN A 3 -58.28 -5.17 -5.40
C GLN A 3 -57.11 -4.51 -6.16
N ARG A 4 -56.54 -3.44 -5.59
CA ARG A 4 -55.30 -2.82 -6.07
C ARG A 4 -54.13 -3.51 -5.39
N VAL A 5 -53.35 -4.28 -6.15
CA VAL A 5 -52.07 -4.83 -5.68
C VAL A 5 -51.04 -3.70 -5.77
N LEU A 6 -50.60 -3.18 -4.63
CA LEU A 6 -49.45 -2.28 -4.55
C LEU A 6 -48.17 -3.13 -4.66
N ALA A 7 -47.49 -3.04 -5.81
CA ALA A 7 -46.13 -3.53 -5.97
C ALA A 7 -45.17 -2.52 -5.32
N ALA A 8 -44.56 -2.90 -4.19
CA ALA A 8 -43.44 -2.15 -3.62
C ALA A 8 -42.17 -2.49 -4.40
N VAL A 9 -41.70 -1.56 -5.23
CA VAL A 9 -40.40 -1.67 -5.89
C VAL A 9 -39.34 -1.23 -4.87
N LEU A 10 -38.63 -2.21 -4.31
CA LEU A 10 -37.52 -1.98 -3.39
C LEU A 10 -36.26 -1.67 -4.21
N THR A 11 -35.95 -0.40 -4.42
CA THR A 11 -34.74 0.02 -5.10
C THR A 11 -33.54 -0.19 -4.18
N MET A 12 -32.83 -1.32 -4.34
CA MET A 12 -31.58 -1.58 -3.65
C MET A 12 -30.48 -0.69 -4.25
N ALA A 13 -30.19 0.44 -3.60
CA ALA A 13 -29.06 1.26 -3.96
C ALA A 13 -27.77 0.50 -3.66
N MET A 14 -27.14 -0.08 -4.69
CA MET A 14 -25.76 -0.55 -4.61
C MET A 14 -24.85 0.67 -4.39
N GLY A 15 -24.60 1.01 -3.13
CA GLY A 15 -23.61 2.02 -2.78
C GLY A 15 -22.25 1.63 -3.33
N LEU A 16 -21.62 2.55 -4.06
CA LEU A 16 -20.23 2.43 -4.49
C LEU A 16 -19.33 2.59 -3.26
N GLN A 17 -19.23 1.54 -2.43
CA GLN A 17 -18.34 1.58 -1.28
C GLN A 17 -16.89 1.49 -1.78
N ALA A 18 -16.09 2.51 -1.45
CA ALA A 18 -14.68 2.53 -1.77
C ALA A 18 -13.96 1.36 -1.11
N ALA A 19 -13.06 0.70 -1.86
CA ALA A 19 -12.15 -0.27 -1.29
C ALA A 19 -11.08 0.48 -0.49
N GLU A 20 -11.11 0.37 0.83
CA GLU A 20 -10.08 0.92 1.71
C GLU A 20 -9.06 -0.19 2.03
N ILE A 21 -7.80 0.03 1.68
CA ILE A 21 -6.72 -0.94 1.71
C ILE A 21 -5.61 -0.39 2.61
N HIS A 22 -5.37 -1.01 3.75
CA HIS A 22 -4.36 -0.59 4.71
C HIS A 22 -3.05 -1.31 4.49
N VAL A 23 -1.95 -0.57 4.61
CA VAL A 23 -0.59 -1.09 4.48
C VAL A 23 0.25 -0.59 5.64
N ALA A 24 0.99 -1.48 6.31
CA ALA A 24 1.91 -1.13 7.39
C ALA A 24 3.17 -2.01 7.30
N PRO A 25 4.39 -1.44 7.40
CA PRO A 25 5.62 -2.22 7.30
C PRO A 25 5.80 -3.10 8.53
N GLY A 26 6.49 -4.24 8.38
CA GLY A 26 6.81 -5.15 9.50
C GLY A 26 5.67 -6.09 9.94
N MET A 27 4.53 -6.06 9.26
CA MET A 27 3.39 -6.95 9.55
C MET A 27 3.53 -8.31 8.84
N ALA A 28 2.82 -9.32 9.34
CA ALA A 28 2.62 -10.58 8.62
C ALA A 28 1.75 -10.36 7.37
N ARG A 29 1.57 -11.37 6.51
CA ARG A 29 0.64 -11.31 5.37
C ARG A 29 -0.80 -11.14 5.87
N GLY A 30 -1.23 -9.89 6.04
CA GLY A 30 -2.60 -9.51 6.37
C GLY A 30 -3.53 -9.54 5.17
N ASP A 31 -4.78 -9.15 5.38
CA ASP A 31 -5.84 -9.09 4.38
C ASP A 31 -6.09 -7.68 3.82
N GLY A 32 -5.37 -6.67 4.32
CA GLY A 32 -5.50 -5.28 3.92
C GLY A 32 -6.54 -4.49 4.72
N SER A 33 -7.14 -5.09 5.76
CA SER A 33 -7.99 -4.38 6.72
C SER A 33 -7.18 -3.55 7.71
N VAL A 34 -7.84 -2.68 8.48
CA VAL A 34 -7.20 -1.95 9.59
C VAL A 34 -6.57 -2.90 10.61
N ALA A 35 -7.25 -4.02 10.89
CA ALA A 35 -6.80 -4.99 11.89
C ALA A 35 -5.64 -5.88 11.40
N ALA A 36 -5.60 -6.15 10.09
CA ALA A 36 -4.57 -6.97 9.46
C ALA A 36 -4.11 -6.32 8.14
N PRO A 37 -3.36 -5.20 8.21
CA PRO A 37 -2.90 -4.49 7.03
C PRO A 37 -1.92 -5.34 6.21
N TYR A 38 -1.81 -5.05 4.92
CA TYR A 38 -0.76 -5.64 4.10
C TYR A 38 0.63 -5.14 4.51
N ALA A 39 1.63 -6.00 4.37
CA ALA A 39 3.03 -5.62 4.55
C ALA A 39 3.68 -5.03 3.29
N SER A 40 3.04 -5.17 2.12
CA SER A 40 3.61 -4.86 0.81
C SER A 40 2.75 -3.87 0.03
N LEU A 41 3.39 -2.82 -0.48
CA LEU A 41 2.76 -1.86 -1.40
C LEU A 41 2.37 -2.53 -2.73
N THR A 42 3.12 -3.53 -3.19
CA THR A 42 2.79 -4.29 -4.41
C THR A 42 1.48 -5.06 -4.22
N THR A 43 1.31 -5.74 -3.09
CA THR A 43 0.05 -6.43 -2.76
C THR A 43 -1.12 -5.44 -2.67
N ALA A 44 -0.91 -4.28 -2.04
CA ALA A 44 -1.93 -3.24 -1.96
C ALA A 44 -2.34 -2.71 -3.34
N ARG A 45 -1.37 -2.49 -4.24
CA ARG A 45 -1.63 -2.12 -5.65
C ARG A 45 -2.45 -3.19 -6.36
N ASP A 46 -2.07 -4.46 -6.22
CA ASP A 46 -2.76 -5.55 -6.91
C ASP A 46 -4.20 -5.73 -6.39
N THR A 47 -4.44 -5.51 -5.09
CA THR A 47 -5.80 -5.44 -4.52
C THR A 47 -6.57 -4.21 -5.02
N ALA A 48 -5.92 -3.05 -5.16
CA ALA A 48 -6.56 -1.86 -5.74
C ALA A 48 -6.99 -2.11 -7.19
N ARG A 49 -6.18 -2.82 -7.99
CA ARG A 49 -6.54 -3.25 -9.35
C ARG A 49 -7.80 -4.10 -9.38
N GLN A 50 -7.95 -5.03 -8.43
CA GLN A 50 -9.17 -5.83 -8.31
C GLN A 50 -10.40 -4.96 -8.03
N ALA A 51 -10.26 -3.94 -7.17
CA ALA A 51 -11.33 -2.98 -6.91
C ALA A 51 -11.70 -2.16 -8.17
N ILE A 52 -10.70 -1.71 -8.94
CA ILE A 52 -10.90 -1.00 -10.21
C ILE A 52 -11.66 -1.88 -11.21
N MET A 53 -11.26 -3.15 -11.36
CA MET A 53 -11.94 -4.12 -12.23
C MET A 53 -13.38 -4.39 -11.78
N ALA A 54 -13.65 -4.39 -10.48
CA ALA A 54 -15.00 -4.47 -9.92
C ALA A 54 -15.78 -3.14 -10.01
N GLY A 55 -15.19 -2.12 -10.63
CA GLY A 55 -15.80 -0.82 -10.85
C GLY A 55 -15.93 0.04 -9.60
N LYS A 56 -15.11 -0.19 -8.57
CA LYS A 56 -15.11 0.54 -7.30
C LYS A 56 -13.94 1.54 -7.23
N PRO A 57 -14.11 2.69 -6.55
CA PRO A 57 -12.97 3.52 -6.16
C PRO A 57 -12.10 2.77 -5.15
N ALA A 58 -10.82 3.12 -5.08
CA ALA A 58 -9.87 2.50 -4.16
C ALA A 58 -9.06 3.56 -3.41
N THR A 59 -8.82 3.33 -2.12
CA THR A 59 -7.93 4.15 -1.30
C THR A 59 -6.92 3.24 -0.61
N VAL A 60 -5.64 3.40 -0.94
CA VAL A 60 -4.52 2.78 -0.25
C VAL A 60 -4.07 3.72 0.87
N VAL A 61 -4.18 3.25 2.11
CA VAL A 61 -3.83 3.98 3.34
C VAL A 61 -2.51 3.42 3.88
N LEU A 62 -1.50 4.27 3.91
CA LEU A 62 -0.16 3.94 4.38
C LEU A 62 0.00 4.38 5.83
N HIS A 63 0.17 3.42 6.73
CA HIS A 63 0.49 3.68 8.12
C HIS A 63 1.97 4.03 8.32
N ALA A 64 2.31 4.58 9.48
CA ALA A 64 3.63 5.04 9.82
C ALA A 64 4.69 3.94 9.70
N GLY A 65 5.88 4.32 9.26
CA GLY A 65 7.03 3.43 9.13
C GLY A 65 7.78 3.62 7.82
N VAL A 66 8.84 2.84 7.65
CA VAL A 66 9.70 2.88 6.46
C VAL A 66 9.40 1.67 5.57
N TYR A 67 8.96 1.94 4.35
CA TYR A 67 8.71 0.96 3.30
C TYR A 67 9.94 0.89 2.42
N TYR A 68 10.81 -0.08 2.67
CA TYR A 68 11.97 -0.34 1.83
C TYR A 68 11.54 -1.01 0.52
N LEU A 69 11.96 -0.43 -0.60
CA LEU A 69 11.59 -0.83 -1.96
C LEU A 69 12.76 -1.59 -2.60
N PRO A 70 12.83 -2.93 -2.52
CA PRO A 70 13.86 -3.70 -3.19
C PRO A 70 13.74 -3.62 -4.73
N GLU A 71 12.57 -3.21 -5.21
CA GLU A 71 12.26 -2.95 -6.62
C GLU A 71 11.33 -1.73 -6.74
N THR A 72 11.30 -1.09 -7.91
CA THR A 72 10.42 0.05 -8.18
C THR A 72 8.95 -0.33 -8.00
N LEU A 73 8.21 0.44 -7.19
CA LEU A 73 6.74 0.38 -7.20
C LEU A 73 6.22 0.90 -8.54
N ARG A 74 5.93 -0.02 -9.47
CA ARG A 74 5.43 0.32 -10.80
C ARG A 74 3.92 0.52 -10.78
N LEU A 75 3.49 1.74 -11.07
CA LEU A 75 2.10 2.06 -11.39
C LEU A 75 1.96 2.18 -12.91
N SER A 76 0.96 1.51 -13.48
CA SER A 76 0.68 1.46 -14.92
C SER A 76 -0.78 1.84 -15.20
N LYS A 77 -1.22 1.74 -16.45
CA LYS A 77 -2.60 2.12 -16.84
C LYS A 77 -3.69 1.34 -16.09
N GLU A 78 -3.37 0.14 -15.62
CA GLU A 78 -4.24 -0.72 -14.82
C GLU A 78 -4.52 -0.15 -13.42
N ASP A 79 -3.71 0.81 -12.96
CA ASP A 79 -3.84 1.46 -11.65
C ASP A 79 -4.64 2.77 -11.69
N SER A 80 -5.11 3.16 -12.89
CA SER A 80 -5.81 4.43 -13.09
C SER A 80 -7.28 4.35 -12.66
N GLY A 81 -7.70 5.30 -11.84
CA GLY A 81 -9.12 5.58 -11.55
C GLY A 81 -9.75 6.55 -12.56
N THR A 82 -11.03 6.86 -12.35
CA THR A 82 -11.74 7.96 -13.03
C THR A 82 -12.04 9.09 -12.05
N ALA A 83 -12.44 10.27 -12.53
CA ALA A 83 -12.86 11.38 -11.65
C ALA A 83 -14.00 10.97 -10.69
N THR A 84 -14.91 10.11 -11.15
CA THR A 84 -16.02 9.55 -10.34
C THR A 84 -15.63 8.34 -9.50
N ARG A 85 -14.49 7.70 -9.78
CA ARG A 85 -14.00 6.50 -9.09
C ARG A 85 -12.47 6.57 -8.95
N PRO A 86 -11.97 7.47 -8.10
CA PRO A 86 -10.54 7.71 -8.00
C PRO A 86 -9.82 6.53 -7.35
N VAL A 87 -8.51 6.48 -7.60
CA VAL A 87 -7.56 5.62 -6.88
C VAL A 87 -6.63 6.56 -6.11
N ILE A 88 -6.67 6.48 -4.78
CA ILE A 88 -5.96 7.41 -3.90
C ILE A 88 -4.91 6.65 -3.10
N TRP A 89 -3.68 7.16 -3.08
CA TRP A 89 -2.63 6.70 -2.16
C TRP A 89 -2.37 7.83 -1.16
N ARG A 90 -2.50 7.55 0.13
CA ARG A 90 -2.33 8.56 1.18
C ARG A 90 -1.77 7.98 2.47
N ALA A 91 -1.13 8.83 3.25
CA ALA A 91 -0.83 8.51 4.63
C ALA A 91 -2.11 8.34 5.46
N ALA A 92 -2.06 7.46 6.47
CA ALA A 92 -3.01 7.46 7.56
C ALA A 92 -3.01 8.82 8.27
N LYS A 93 -4.13 9.16 8.93
CA LYS A 93 -4.33 10.51 9.47
C LYS A 93 -3.30 10.81 10.56
N GLY A 94 -2.49 11.85 10.33
CA GLY A 94 -1.48 12.30 11.29
C GLY A 94 -0.18 11.48 11.24
N GLU A 95 -0.06 10.54 10.30
CA GLU A 95 1.10 9.67 10.15
C GLU A 95 1.97 10.11 8.97
N THR A 96 3.26 9.75 9.02
CA THR A 96 4.24 10.13 7.99
C THR A 96 5.00 8.88 7.51
N PRO A 97 4.41 8.10 6.59
CA PRO A 97 5.07 6.96 5.97
C PRO A 97 6.23 7.41 5.08
N ILE A 98 7.32 6.65 5.06
CA ILE A 98 8.51 6.91 4.23
C ILE A 98 8.66 5.77 3.23
N LEU A 99 8.67 6.09 1.94
CA LEU A 99 9.06 5.13 0.88
C LEU A 99 10.55 5.30 0.62
N SER A 100 11.33 4.26 0.88
CA SER A 100 12.79 4.30 0.81
C SER A 100 13.30 3.34 -0.26
N GLY A 101 14.04 3.86 -1.23
CA GLY A 101 14.86 3.03 -2.14
C GLY A 101 16.19 2.57 -1.54
N GLY A 102 16.53 3.02 -0.34
CA GLY A 102 17.71 2.57 0.39
C GLY A 102 17.52 1.21 1.06
N MET A 103 18.57 0.75 1.75
CA MET A 103 18.55 -0.49 2.53
C MET A 103 19.18 -0.21 3.90
N PRO A 104 18.59 -0.71 5.00
CA PRO A 104 19.20 -0.57 6.32
C PRO A 104 20.50 -1.37 6.37
N VAL A 105 21.59 -0.69 6.73
CA VAL A 105 22.91 -1.31 6.92
C VAL A 105 23.09 -1.61 8.41
N SER A 106 23.25 -2.88 8.75
CA SER A 106 23.37 -3.37 10.13
C SER A 106 24.67 -4.18 10.33
N GLY A 107 24.87 -4.75 11.52
CA GLY A 107 26.02 -5.61 11.80
C GLY A 107 27.35 -4.86 12.00
N TRP A 108 27.29 -3.59 12.39
CA TRP A 108 28.48 -2.75 12.61
C TRP A 108 29.38 -3.28 13.73
N GLN A 109 30.68 -3.29 13.44
CA GLN A 109 31.73 -3.71 14.36
C GLN A 109 32.81 -2.62 14.44
N ARG A 110 33.35 -2.42 15.64
CA ARG A 110 34.41 -1.44 15.86
C ARG A 110 35.76 -1.97 15.40
N HIS A 111 36.50 -1.17 14.64
CA HIS A 111 37.85 -1.45 14.19
C HIS A 111 38.75 -0.24 14.44
N GLY A 112 39.39 -0.22 15.62
CA GLY A 112 40.16 0.94 16.09
C GLY A 112 39.27 2.18 16.27
N LYS A 113 39.55 3.22 15.47
CA LYS A 113 38.77 4.48 15.43
C LYS A 113 37.62 4.45 14.43
N LEU A 114 37.46 3.37 13.65
CA LEU A 114 36.46 3.24 12.59
C LEU A 114 35.36 2.25 12.99
N TRP A 115 34.19 2.40 12.36
CA TRP A 115 33.14 1.38 12.33
C TRP A 115 33.13 0.74 10.95
N GLN A 116 32.99 -0.58 10.92
CA GLN A 116 32.95 -1.36 9.68
C GLN A 116 31.82 -2.38 9.74
N THR A 117 31.24 -2.70 8.60
CA THR A 117 30.31 -3.82 8.46
C THR A 117 30.48 -4.44 7.08
N LYS A 118 29.99 -5.68 6.93
CA LYS A 118 29.90 -6.34 5.64
C LYS A 118 28.51 -6.10 5.08
N LEU A 119 28.43 -5.58 3.86
CA LEU A 119 27.18 -5.52 3.14
C LEU A 119 26.71 -6.94 2.77
N PRO A 120 25.39 -7.16 2.65
CA PRO A 120 24.84 -8.44 2.18
C PRO A 120 25.45 -8.87 0.84
N GLN A 121 25.49 -10.18 0.58
CA GLN A 121 25.99 -10.71 -0.69
C GLN A 121 24.99 -10.39 -1.81
N GLY A 122 25.42 -9.72 -2.88
CA GLY A 122 24.56 -9.19 -3.94
C GLY A 122 25.35 -8.29 -4.90
N SER A 123 24.71 -7.83 -5.98
CA SER A 123 25.28 -7.00 -7.05
C SER A 123 26.19 -5.88 -6.54
N GLN A 124 27.29 -5.62 -7.26
CA GLN A 124 28.30 -4.59 -6.97
C GLN A 124 27.67 -3.35 -6.32
N TRP A 125 27.87 -3.22 -5.01
CA TRP A 125 27.35 -2.09 -4.23
C TRP A 125 28.06 -0.81 -4.66
N ALA A 126 27.51 -0.13 -5.65
CA ALA A 126 27.87 1.24 -6.00
C ALA A 126 26.83 2.17 -5.34
N PHE A 127 27.26 2.91 -4.32
CA PHE A 127 26.46 3.95 -3.69
C PHE A 127 27.34 5.17 -3.44
N ASP A 128 26.80 6.36 -3.69
CA ASP A 128 27.51 7.63 -3.44
C ASP A 128 27.04 8.30 -2.13
N GLN A 129 26.10 7.66 -1.42
CA GLN A 129 25.43 8.25 -0.25
C GLN A 129 25.22 7.20 0.84
N LEU A 130 25.50 7.60 2.09
CA LEU A 130 25.19 6.87 3.31
C LEU A 130 24.64 7.88 4.33
N PHE A 131 23.50 7.56 4.95
CA PHE A 131 22.82 8.41 5.93
C PHE A 131 22.93 7.79 7.32
N VAL A 132 23.21 8.60 8.34
CA VAL A 132 23.34 8.20 9.76
C VAL A 132 22.46 9.08 10.62
#